data_AF-A0A951P3X7-F1
#
_entry.id   AF-A0A951P3X7-F1
#
_cell.length_a   1.000
_cell.length_b   1.000
_cell.length_c   1.000
_cell.angle_alpha   90.00
_cell.angle_beta   90.00
_cell.angle_gamma   90.00
#
_symmetry.space_group_name_H-M   'P 1'
#
loop_
_entity.id
_entity.type
_entity.pdbx_description
1 polymer ?
#
loop_
_entity_poly.entity_id
_entity_poly.type
_entity_poly.pdbx_seq_one_letter_code
_entity_poly.pdbx_strand_id
1 'polypeptide(L)'
;MSTITYPFRLDALGETPKAREEVRRYFWELMIQQHTPLINQLNLLVAQHPSFPDWQSNNAVNADDLKRLWRSLEKQPQFEGMPERAFVSTRLVTNNTYESWLALQAKRQEDLNKLLHSVEVLKTDGELIAISGCDLDVIRNRAKEALSEVNAQISKESKKKKSKKAIEGGIYKILYAKHRTTEDLLEKCAVAYLIKNRFEIKSDETEKDIKKLSDRIHSKKKEIEILQKQLQSCLPKGRPWVGKDILDEVASIGVIEDETEWNSIESALLKKQTFMPHPILFESSDDFIWAEPARFQIEDLQAEEENSRDTEIEELKAKNLQAEKESSNTEPRKRVCVCFKFKSFDEKYAFEVAGDYRHIHAVWQALREHKKYDGNTDENTSAVFLVRSATLIWREYKKNENEKRK
;
A
#
# COMPACT_ATOMS: atom_id res chain seq x y z
N MET A 1 9.87 -8.56 4.25
CA MET A 1 10.81 -8.12 3.19
C MET A 1 10.09 -7.06 2.39
N SER A 2 10.62 -5.84 2.30
CA SER A 2 10.01 -4.77 1.50
C SER A 2 10.24 -5.08 0.03
N THR A 3 9.19 -5.53 -0.67
CA THR A 3 9.17 -5.65 -2.13
C THR A 3 9.33 -4.25 -2.69
N ILE A 4 10.52 -3.94 -3.20
CA ILE A 4 10.74 -2.63 -3.81
C ILE A 4 10.04 -2.66 -5.16
N THR A 5 8.84 -2.05 -5.20
CA THR A 5 8.05 -1.94 -6.42
C THR A 5 8.54 -0.69 -7.15
N TYR A 6 9.44 -0.86 -8.11
CA TYR A 6 9.87 0.25 -8.96
C TYR A 6 8.87 0.41 -10.11
N PRO A 7 8.27 1.59 -10.30
CA PRO A 7 7.38 1.81 -11.43
C PRO A 7 8.22 1.86 -12.71
N PHE A 8 8.31 0.72 -13.39
CA PHE A 8 8.91 0.65 -14.71
C PHE A 8 7.91 1.17 -15.74
N ARG A 9 8.37 2.04 -16.63
CA ARG A 9 7.65 2.30 -17.88
C ARG A 9 7.88 1.08 -18.77
N LEU A 10 6.83 0.59 -19.41
CA LEU A 10 6.90 -0.47 -20.40
C LEU A 10 6.40 0.14 -21.71
N ASP A 11 7.34 0.54 -22.58
CA ASP A 11 6.97 0.97 -23.93
C ASP A 11 6.95 -0.28 -24.82
N ALA A 12 5.81 -0.54 -25.47
CA ALA A 12 5.67 -1.66 -26.38
C ALA A 12 6.71 -1.56 -27.49
N LEU A 13 7.44 -2.64 -27.72
CA LEU A 13 8.42 -2.75 -28.79
C LEU A 13 7.76 -3.44 -29.99
N GLY A 14 8.12 -2.98 -31.18
CA GLY A 14 7.61 -3.48 -32.45
C GLY A 14 8.44 -2.88 -33.59
N GLU A 15 8.52 -3.61 -34.70
CA GLU A 15 9.30 -3.27 -35.90
C GLU A 15 8.87 -1.93 -36.52
N THR A 16 7.65 -1.47 -36.24
CA THR A 16 7.14 -0.18 -36.71
C THR A 16 6.38 0.58 -35.62
N PRO A 17 6.29 1.93 -35.67
CA PRO A 17 5.47 2.71 -34.76
C PRO A 17 4.00 2.27 -34.70
N LYS A 18 3.46 1.82 -35.84
CA LYS A 18 2.09 1.29 -35.96
C LYS A 18 1.91 -0.02 -35.17
N ALA A 19 2.88 -0.93 -35.25
CA ALA A 19 2.86 -2.16 -34.45
C ALA A 19 2.86 -1.85 -32.94
N ARG A 20 3.67 -0.88 -32.50
CA ARG A 20 3.69 -0.45 -31.07
C ARG A 20 2.36 0.12 -30.61
N GLU A 21 1.65 0.84 -31.49
CA GLU A 21 0.31 1.35 -31.21
C GLU A 21 -0.73 0.23 -31.11
N GLU A 22 -0.66 -0.76 -32.01
CA GLU A 22 -1.54 -1.93 -31.97
C GLU A 22 -1.38 -2.74 -30.68
N VAL A 23 -0.14 -2.95 -30.22
CA VAL A 23 0.13 -3.58 -28.92
C VAL A 23 -0.44 -2.76 -27.76
N ARG A 24 -0.19 -1.45 -27.74
CA ARG A 24 -0.73 -0.57 -26.69
C ARG A 24 -2.26 -0.59 -26.68
N ARG A 25 -2.90 -0.54 -27.84
CA ARG A 25 -4.36 -0.61 -27.98
C ARG A 25 -4.91 -1.95 -27.48
N TYR A 26 -4.28 -3.06 -27.86
CA TYR A 26 -4.68 -4.39 -27.39
C TYR A 26 -4.63 -4.50 -25.87
N PHE A 27 -3.51 -4.12 -25.23
CA PHE A 27 -3.41 -4.15 -23.77
C PHE A 27 -4.37 -3.18 -23.08
N TRP A 28 -4.59 -2.00 -23.67
CA TRP A 28 -5.59 -1.04 -23.19
C TRP A 28 -6.99 -1.66 -23.22
N GLU A 29 -7.43 -2.19 -24.36
CA GLU A 29 -8.73 -2.86 -24.51
C GLU A 29 -8.87 -4.04 -23.55
N LEU A 30 -7.88 -4.92 -23.45
CA LEU A 30 -7.84 -6.03 -22.49
C LEU A 30 -8.03 -5.55 -21.05
N MET A 31 -7.30 -4.50 -20.65
CA MET A 31 -7.32 -3.98 -19.29
C MET A 31 -8.67 -3.37 -18.90
N ILE A 32 -9.37 -2.72 -19.83
CA ILE A 32 -10.61 -1.99 -19.55
C ILE A 32 -11.84 -2.84 -19.80
N GLN A 33 -11.84 -3.66 -20.85
CA GLN A 33 -13.02 -4.43 -21.27
C GLN A 33 -13.17 -5.74 -20.51
N GLN A 34 -12.08 -6.34 -20.04
CA GLN A 34 -12.11 -7.67 -19.42
C GLN A 34 -11.47 -7.69 -18.03
N HIS A 35 -10.22 -7.23 -17.90
CA HIS A 35 -9.44 -7.37 -16.66
C HIS A 35 -10.00 -6.57 -15.47
N THR A 36 -10.25 -5.27 -15.66
CA THR A 36 -10.81 -4.40 -14.61
C THR A 36 -12.25 -4.81 -14.23
N PRO A 37 -13.16 -5.07 -15.20
CA PRO A 37 -14.49 -5.60 -14.88
C PRO A 37 -14.46 -6.90 -14.09
N LEU A 38 -13.57 -7.83 -14.46
CA LEU A 38 -13.42 -9.10 -13.74
C LEU A 38 -12.98 -8.90 -12.29
N ILE A 39 -12.02 -7.99 -12.03
CA ILE A 39 -11.57 -7.67 -10.66
C ILE A 39 -12.73 -7.12 -9.83
N ASN A 40 -13.50 -6.21 -10.40
CA ASN A 40 -14.60 -5.59 -9.68
C ASN A 40 -15.72 -6.59 -9.39
N GLN A 41 -16.08 -7.44 -10.35
CA GLN A 41 -17.07 -8.50 -10.14
C GLN A 41 -16.57 -9.50 -9.09
N LEU A 42 -15.29 -9.87 -9.12
CA LEU A 42 -14.70 -10.73 -8.10
C LEU A 42 -14.72 -10.05 -6.72
N ASN A 43 -14.43 -8.75 -6.64
CA ASN A 43 -14.52 -8.00 -5.38
C ASN A 43 -15.95 -8.01 -4.80
N LEU A 44 -16.97 -7.88 -5.64
CA LEU A 44 -18.38 -7.98 -5.23
C LEU A 44 -18.71 -9.37 -4.69
N LEU A 45 -18.29 -10.43 -5.40
CA LEU A 45 -18.53 -11.81 -4.97
C LEU A 45 -17.82 -12.16 -3.66
N VAL A 46 -16.59 -11.68 -3.47
CA VAL A 46 -15.84 -11.87 -2.22
C VAL A 46 -16.57 -11.21 -1.04
N ALA A 47 -17.07 -9.98 -1.23
CA ALA A 47 -17.82 -9.27 -0.19
C ALA A 47 -19.16 -9.94 0.17
N GLN A 48 -19.80 -10.63 -0.79
CA GLN A 48 -21.07 -11.34 -0.60
C GLN A 48 -20.91 -12.79 -0.16
N HIS A 49 -19.66 -13.27 0.01
CA HIS A 49 -19.41 -14.68 0.29
C HIS A 49 -19.88 -15.06 1.70
N PRO A 50 -20.52 -16.22 1.91
CA PRO A 50 -20.99 -16.65 3.24
C PRO A 50 -19.88 -16.76 4.30
N SER A 51 -18.67 -17.14 3.88
CA SER A 51 -17.49 -17.24 4.77
C SER A 51 -16.75 -15.92 4.95
N PHE A 52 -17.25 -14.81 4.41
CA PHE A 52 -16.61 -13.51 4.56
C PHE A 52 -16.43 -13.10 6.04
N PRO A 53 -17.40 -13.31 6.95
CA PRO A 53 -17.21 -13.05 8.38
C PRO A 53 -16.09 -13.89 9.01
N ASP A 54 -15.91 -15.13 8.55
CA ASP A 54 -14.83 -16.00 9.02
C ASP A 54 -13.47 -15.46 8.54
N TRP A 55 -13.39 -14.95 7.31
CA TRP A 55 -12.18 -14.31 6.79
C TRP A 55 -11.85 -13.01 7.52
N GLN A 56 -12.85 -12.24 7.91
CA GLN A 56 -12.68 -11.06 8.77
C GLN A 56 -12.11 -11.44 10.13
N SER A 57 -12.60 -12.53 10.72
CA SER A 57 -12.13 -13.02 12.02
C SER A 57 -10.69 -13.56 11.95
N ASN A 58 -10.33 -14.21 10.83
CA ASN A 58 -9.01 -14.81 10.62
C ASN A 58 -7.99 -13.86 9.96
N ASN A 59 -8.39 -12.65 9.57
CA ASN A 59 -7.58 -11.66 8.84
C ASN A 59 -6.95 -12.19 7.54
N ALA A 60 -7.56 -13.21 6.92
CA ALA A 60 -7.06 -13.80 5.68
C ALA A 60 -8.22 -14.35 4.85
N VAL A 61 -8.15 -14.15 3.53
CA VAL A 61 -9.08 -14.76 2.58
C VAL A 61 -8.63 -16.19 2.28
N ASN A 62 -9.57 -17.13 2.23
CA ASN A 62 -9.26 -18.49 1.83
C ASN A 62 -8.96 -18.55 0.32
N ALA A 63 -7.73 -18.97 -0.03
CA ALA A 63 -7.28 -19.03 -1.41
C ALA A 63 -8.06 -20.03 -2.27
N ASP A 64 -8.55 -21.13 -1.69
CA ASP A 64 -9.36 -22.13 -2.41
C ASP A 64 -10.76 -21.60 -2.72
N ASP A 65 -11.38 -20.89 -1.78
CA ASP A 65 -12.68 -20.25 -2.02
C ASP A 65 -12.57 -19.14 -3.07
N LEU A 66 -11.53 -18.31 -2.99
CA LEU A 66 -11.25 -17.30 -4.01
C LEU A 66 -11.04 -17.96 -5.39
N LYS A 67 -10.33 -19.09 -5.44
CA LYS A 67 -10.12 -19.87 -6.67
C LYS A 67 -11.43 -20.46 -7.22
N ARG A 68 -12.37 -20.87 -6.36
CA ARG A 68 -13.70 -21.34 -6.78
C ARG A 68 -14.55 -20.21 -7.35
N LEU A 69 -14.61 -19.08 -6.64
CA LEU A 69 -15.30 -17.87 -7.12
C LEU A 69 -14.75 -17.43 -8.48
N TRP A 70 -13.43 -17.40 -8.61
CA TRP A 70 -12.76 -17.04 -9.86
C TRP A 70 -13.09 -17.99 -11.02
N ARG A 71 -13.02 -19.32 -10.83
CA ARG A 71 -13.39 -20.31 -11.86
C ARG A 71 -14.85 -20.23 -12.31
N SER A 72 -15.73 -19.69 -11.46
CA SER A 72 -17.12 -19.47 -11.83
C SER A 72 -17.27 -18.30 -12.82
N LEU A 73 -16.41 -17.28 -12.70
CA LEU A 73 -16.40 -16.12 -13.59
C LEU A 73 -15.72 -16.42 -14.93
N GLU A 74 -14.67 -17.24 -14.94
CA GLU A 74 -13.92 -17.63 -16.16
C GLU A 74 -14.83 -18.19 -17.28
N LYS A 75 -15.95 -18.82 -16.92
CA LYS A 75 -16.90 -19.41 -17.88
C LYS A 75 -17.89 -18.41 -18.49
N GLN A 76 -17.87 -17.15 -18.08
CA GLN A 76 -18.81 -16.15 -18.57
C GLN A 76 -18.39 -15.66 -19.97
N PRO A 77 -19.33 -15.49 -20.92
CA PRO A 77 -19.01 -15.05 -22.28
C PRO A 77 -18.24 -13.72 -22.34
N GLN A 78 -18.44 -12.83 -21.36
CA GLN A 78 -17.78 -11.54 -21.30
C GLN A 78 -16.26 -11.61 -21.01
N PHE A 79 -15.77 -12.76 -20.53
CA PHE A 79 -14.34 -13.00 -20.26
C PHE A 79 -13.74 -14.05 -21.20
N GLU A 80 -14.49 -14.48 -22.22
CA GLU A 80 -14.01 -15.42 -23.21
C GLU A 80 -12.84 -14.83 -24.01
N GLY A 81 -11.83 -15.65 -24.29
CA GLY A 81 -10.62 -15.21 -25.02
C GLY A 81 -9.63 -14.39 -24.20
N MET A 82 -9.88 -14.13 -22.92
CA MET A 82 -8.93 -13.41 -22.07
C MET A 82 -7.64 -14.25 -21.85
N PRO A 83 -6.43 -13.65 -21.94
CA PRO A 83 -5.19 -14.36 -21.67
C PRO A 83 -5.13 -14.93 -20.25
N GLU A 84 -4.60 -16.15 -20.08
CA GLU A 84 -4.47 -16.83 -18.78
C GLU A 84 -3.79 -15.96 -17.72
N ARG A 85 -2.75 -15.20 -18.12
CA ARG A 85 -2.05 -14.28 -17.21
C ARG A 85 -2.94 -13.14 -16.71
N ALA A 86 -3.84 -12.61 -17.54
CA ALA A 86 -4.77 -11.58 -17.10
C ALA A 86 -5.72 -12.17 -16.02
N PHE A 87 -6.13 -13.43 -16.16
CA PHE A 87 -6.90 -14.12 -15.11
C PHE A 87 -6.09 -14.30 -13.81
N VAL A 88 -4.85 -14.78 -13.91
CA VAL A 88 -3.97 -14.93 -12.74
C VAL A 88 -3.75 -13.58 -12.05
N SER A 89 -3.51 -12.52 -12.84
CA SER A 89 -3.38 -11.15 -12.36
C SER A 89 -4.62 -10.70 -11.60
N THR A 90 -5.84 -10.93 -12.13
CA THR A 90 -7.08 -10.58 -11.42
C THR A 90 -7.16 -11.24 -10.05
N ARG A 91 -6.85 -12.55 -9.96
CA ARG A 91 -6.82 -13.27 -8.68
C ARG A 91 -5.83 -12.63 -7.69
N LEU A 92 -4.63 -12.29 -8.17
CA LEU A 92 -3.59 -11.66 -7.34
C LEU A 92 -4.00 -10.26 -6.87
N VAL A 93 -4.52 -9.42 -7.77
CA VAL A 93 -5.00 -8.08 -7.43
C VAL A 93 -6.08 -8.16 -6.35
N THR A 94 -7.08 -9.03 -6.52
CA THR A 94 -8.16 -9.19 -5.54
C THR A 94 -7.62 -9.74 -4.22
N ASN A 95 -6.75 -10.76 -4.24
CA ASN A 95 -6.16 -11.32 -3.02
C ASN A 95 -5.38 -10.24 -2.24
N ASN A 96 -4.44 -9.55 -2.91
CA ASN A 96 -3.62 -8.50 -2.30
C ASN A 96 -4.48 -7.34 -1.77
N THR A 97 -5.57 -7.01 -2.48
CA THR A 97 -6.52 -5.98 -2.05
C THR A 97 -7.21 -6.37 -0.75
N TYR A 98 -7.75 -7.59 -0.66
CA TYR A 98 -8.43 -8.04 0.54
C TYR A 98 -7.50 -8.35 1.70
N GLU A 99 -6.31 -8.91 1.47
CA GLU A 99 -5.30 -9.06 2.53
C GLU A 99 -4.91 -7.72 3.14
N SER A 100 -4.61 -6.72 2.29
CA SER A 100 -4.28 -5.37 2.74
C SER A 100 -5.45 -4.74 3.51
N TRP A 101 -6.67 -4.93 3.01
CA TRP A 101 -7.87 -4.40 3.63
C TRP A 101 -8.15 -5.05 4.98
N LEU A 102 -8.10 -6.39 5.08
CA LEU A 102 -8.31 -7.15 6.31
C LEU A 102 -7.28 -6.76 7.37
N ALA A 103 -6.00 -6.68 7.00
CA ALA A 103 -4.95 -6.23 7.91
C ALA A 103 -5.20 -4.82 8.45
N LEU A 104 -5.71 -3.92 7.61
CA LEU A 104 -6.03 -2.55 7.97
C LEU A 104 -7.30 -2.46 8.84
N GLN A 105 -8.32 -3.30 8.59
CA GLN A 105 -9.49 -3.43 9.45
C GLN A 105 -9.12 -3.99 10.83
N ALA A 106 -8.30 -5.04 10.88
CA ALA A 106 -7.78 -5.61 12.12
C ALA A 106 -7.07 -4.56 12.98
N LYS A 107 -6.20 -3.77 12.35
CA LYS A 107 -5.49 -2.67 13.00
C LYS A 107 -6.44 -1.60 13.52
N ARG A 108 -7.42 -1.17 12.70
CA ARG A 108 -8.44 -0.20 13.12
C ARG A 108 -9.24 -0.70 14.31
N GLN A 109 -9.61 -1.99 14.32
CA GLN A 109 -10.32 -2.60 15.44
C GLN A 109 -9.46 -2.63 16.70
N GLU A 110 -8.17 -2.94 16.56
CA GLU A 110 -7.22 -2.89 17.66
C GLU A 110 -7.08 -1.47 18.23
N ASP A 111 -6.96 -0.48 17.35
CA ASP A 111 -6.83 0.93 17.72
C ASP A 111 -8.13 1.47 18.35
N LEU A 112 -9.30 1.07 17.84
CA LEU A 112 -10.60 1.35 18.45
C LEU A 112 -10.68 0.78 19.88
N ASN A 113 -10.31 -0.50 20.06
CA ASN A 113 -10.30 -1.14 21.37
C ASN A 113 -9.34 -0.45 22.35
N LYS A 114 -8.17 -0.01 21.88
CA LYS A 114 -7.23 0.79 22.68
C LYS A 114 -7.84 2.13 23.09
N LEU A 115 -8.51 2.84 22.18
CA LEU A 115 -9.12 4.13 22.46
C LEU A 115 -10.30 4.03 23.41
N LEU A 116 -11.21 3.06 23.19
CA LEU A 116 -12.35 2.79 24.07
C LEU A 116 -11.87 2.56 25.50
N HIS A 117 -10.88 1.68 25.67
CA HIS A 117 -10.28 1.43 26.96
C HIS A 117 -9.57 2.66 27.54
N SER A 118 -8.91 3.44 26.69
CA SER A 118 -8.24 4.66 27.13
C SER A 118 -9.21 5.78 27.53
N VAL A 119 -10.46 5.77 27.06
CA VAL A 119 -11.53 6.65 27.54
C VAL A 119 -12.11 6.11 28.84
N GLU A 120 -12.33 4.80 28.94
CA GLU A 120 -12.79 4.13 30.15
C GLU A 120 -11.90 4.41 31.37
N VAL A 121 -10.58 4.41 31.17
CA VAL A 121 -9.58 4.67 32.23
C VAL A 121 -9.51 6.15 32.62
N LEU A 122 -9.87 7.09 31.73
CA LEU A 122 -9.80 8.52 32.01
C LEU A 122 -11.06 8.98 32.74
N LYS A 123 -11.10 8.75 34.06
CA LYS A 123 -12.15 9.22 34.96
C LYS A 123 -11.67 10.40 35.81
N THR A 124 -12.59 11.28 36.19
CA THR A 124 -12.36 12.39 37.13
C THR A 124 -12.14 11.89 38.56
N ASP A 125 -11.56 12.69 39.45
CA ASP A 125 -11.35 12.24 40.83
C ASP A 125 -12.68 11.94 41.55
N GLY A 126 -13.73 12.71 41.28
CA GLY A 126 -15.08 12.45 41.81
C GLY A 126 -15.65 11.10 41.34
N GLU A 127 -15.44 10.72 40.08
CA GLU A 127 -15.85 9.41 39.57
C GLU A 127 -15.03 8.25 40.17
N LEU A 128 -13.73 8.46 40.39
CA LEU A 128 -12.87 7.45 41.01
C LEU A 128 -13.25 7.19 42.48
N ILE A 129 -13.60 8.24 43.22
CA ILE A 129 -14.12 8.16 44.59
C ILE A 129 -15.47 7.41 44.58
N ALA A 130 -16.38 7.77 43.67
CA ALA A 130 -17.68 7.11 43.56
C ALA A 130 -17.59 5.61 43.24
N ILE A 131 -16.61 5.20 42.42
CA ILE A 131 -16.43 3.79 42.03
C ILE A 131 -15.77 2.98 43.16
N SER A 132 -14.74 3.54 43.81
CA SER A 132 -14.01 2.83 44.86
C SER A 132 -14.72 2.86 46.22
N GLY A 133 -15.59 3.85 46.45
CA GLY A 133 -16.15 4.13 47.78
C GLY A 133 -15.10 4.60 48.79
N CYS A 134 -13.88 4.91 48.34
CA CYS A 134 -12.76 5.32 49.18
C CYS A 134 -12.43 6.79 49.00
N ASP A 135 -11.81 7.38 50.02
CA ASP A 135 -11.29 8.74 49.94
C ASP A 135 -10.10 8.83 48.97
N LEU A 136 -9.91 10.03 48.41
CA LEU A 136 -8.91 10.29 47.38
C LEU A 136 -7.48 10.02 47.86
N ASP A 137 -7.19 10.26 49.15
CA ASP A 137 -5.87 10.01 49.72
C ASP A 137 -5.55 8.51 49.81
N VAL A 138 -6.57 7.66 50.00
CA VAL A 138 -6.41 6.20 49.96
C VAL A 138 -6.05 5.76 48.53
N ILE A 139 -6.74 6.31 47.52
CA ILE A 139 -6.46 6.06 46.10
C ILE A 139 -5.04 6.51 45.75
N ARG A 140 -4.61 7.69 46.22
CA ARG A 140 -3.26 8.23 45.99
C ARG A 140 -2.18 7.39 46.64
N ASN A 141 -2.39 6.92 47.86
CA ASN A 141 -1.43 6.07 48.55
C ASN A 141 -1.28 4.72 47.83
N ARG A 142 -2.40 4.11 47.43
CA ARG A 142 -2.33 2.89 46.63
C ARG A 142 -1.70 3.12 45.26
N ALA A 143 -1.92 4.27 44.64
CA ALA A 143 -1.26 4.68 43.41
C ALA A 143 0.27 4.82 43.58
N LYS A 144 0.75 5.35 44.71
CA LYS A 144 2.20 5.38 45.04
C LYS A 144 2.78 3.98 45.08
N GLU A 145 2.10 3.07 45.76
CA GLU A 145 2.53 1.67 45.90
C GLU A 145 2.58 1.00 44.52
N ALA A 146 1.50 1.07 43.75
CA ALA A 146 1.43 0.50 42.42
C ALA A 146 2.51 1.06 41.48
N LEU A 147 2.80 2.37 41.54
CA LEU A 147 3.86 2.97 40.73
C LEU A 147 5.25 2.48 41.14
N SER A 148 5.50 2.29 42.44
CA SER A 148 6.77 1.76 42.94
C SER A 148 6.99 0.30 42.55
N GLU A 149 5.93 -0.53 42.58
CA GLU A 149 5.95 -1.92 42.08
C GLU A 149 6.31 -1.98 40.60
N VAL A 150 5.67 -1.15 39.76
CA VAL A 150 5.91 -1.13 38.31
C VAL A 150 7.33 -0.65 37.99
N ASN A 151 7.82 0.37 38.69
CA ASN A 151 9.20 0.85 38.52
C ASN A 151 10.22 -0.22 38.91
N ALA A 152 9.96 -0.99 39.97
CA ALA A 152 10.81 -2.11 40.37
C ALA A 152 10.83 -3.24 39.32
N GLN A 153 9.70 -3.53 38.66
CA GLN A 153 9.62 -4.51 37.58
C GLN A 153 10.44 -4.09 36.36
N ILE A 154 10.30 -2.84 35.90
CA ILE A 154 11.04 -2.32 34.73
C ILE A 154 12.55 -2.29 35.00
N SER A 155 12.96 -1.92 36.22
CA SER A 155 14.37 -1.89 36.63
C SER A 155 15.02 -3.28 36.56
N LYS A 156 14.27 -4.34 36.90
CA LYS A 156 14.76 -5.73 36.82
C LYS A 156 14.89 -6.23 35.37
N GLU A 157 14.09 -5.72 34.44
CA GLU A 157 14.09 -6.15 33.03
C GLU A 157 15.11 -5.42 32.13
N SER A 158 15.69 -4.29 32.55
CA SER A 158 16.58 -3.49 31.68
C SER A 158 18.05 -3.46 32.12
N LYS A 159 18.90 -4.28 31.47
CA LYS A 159 20.38 -4.14 31.52
C LYS A 159 20.97 -3.13 30.51
N LYS A 160 20.15 -2.35 29.78
CA LYS A 160 20.61 -1.39 28.74
C LYS A 160 20.01 0.01 28.96
N LYS A 161 20.80 1.06 28.66
CA LYS A 161 20.35 2.47 28.60
C LYS A 161 19.18 2.60 27.60
N LYS A 162 17.95 2.64 28.10
CA LYS A 162 16.75 2.97 27.31
C LYS A 162 16.49 4.48 27.38
N SER A 163 15.90 5.04 26.33
CA SER A 163 15.47 6.44 26.33
C SER A 163 14.28 6.63 27.28
N LYS A 164 14.09 7.86 27.80
CA LYS A 164 13.00 8.22 28.71
C LYS A 164 11.62 7.82 28.15
N LYS A 165 11.40 8.03 26.84
CA LYS A 165 10.16 7.68 26.13
C LYS A 165 9.89 6.18 26.09
N ALA A 166 10.93 5.35 26.02
CA ALA A 166 10.81 3.90 26.07
C ALA A 166 10.47 3.38 27.48
N ILE A 167 10.97 4.05 28.52
CA ILE A 167 10.65 3.75 29.92
C ILE A 167 9.19 4.09 30.20
N GLU A 168 8.74 5.30 29.83
CA GLU A 168 7.35 5.72 29.97
C GLU A 168 6.39 4.79 29.20
N GLY A 169 6.76 4.37 27.98
CA GLY A 169 5.98 3.39 27.23
C GLY A 169 5.86 2.03 27.93
N GLY A 170 6.92 1.60 28.62
CA GLY A 170 6.91 0.39 29.45
C GLY A 170 5.96 0.51 30.66
N ILE A 171 6.02 1.64 31.38
CA ILE A 171 5.13 1.94 32.52
C ILE A 171 3.67 1.93 32.05
N TYR A 172 3.35 2.60 30.94
CA TYR A 172 2.00 2.58 30.35
C TYR A 172 1.54 1.14 30.08
N LYS A 173 2.38 0.33 29.43
CA LYS A 173 2.01 -1.06 29.07
C LYS A 173 1.66 -1.90 30.30
N ILE A 174 2.46 -1.81 31.36
CA ILE A 174 2.24 -2.57 32.59
C ILE A 174 1.00 -2.07 33.34
N LEU A 175 0.83 -0.75 33.48
CA LEU A 175 -0.34 -0.19 34.17
C LEU A 175 -1.66 -0.49 33.43
N TYR A 176 -1.70 -0.37 32.09
CA TYR A 176 -2.89 -0.76 31.33
C TYR A 176 -3.19 -2.27 31.46
N ALA A 177 -2.16 -3.12 31.50
CA ALA A 177 -2.36 -4.55 31.75
C ALA A 177 -2.90 -4.81 33.18
N LYS A 178 -2.38 -4.12 34.19
CA LYS A 178 -2.84 -4.21 35.58
C LYS A 178 -4.29 -3.77 35.72
N HIS A 179 -4.67 -2.64 35.11
CA HIS A 179 -6.05 -2.16 35.11
C HIS A 179 -7.04 -3.17 34.50
N ARG A 180 -6.62 -3.93 33.47
CA ARG A 180 -7.47 -4.94 32.82
C ARG A 180 -7.62 -6.23 33.61
N THR A 181 -6.61 -6.61 34.39
CA THR A 181 -6.51 -7.92 35.02
C THR A 181 -6.93 -7.93 36.47
N THR A 182 -6.70 -6.85 37.20
CA THR A 182 -7.11 -6.76 38.60
C THR A 182 -8.64 -6.70 38.68
N GLU A 183 -9.25 -7.36 39.66
CA GLU A 183 -10.68 -7.22 39.98
C GLU A 183 -10.93 -6.20 41.10
N ASP A 184 -9.95 -5.97 41.96
CA ASP A 184 -10.00 -4.98 43.04
C ASP A 184 -10.27 -3.57 42.49
N LEU A 185 -11.36 -2.98 42.95
CA LEU A 185 -11.82 -1.64 42.55
C LEU A 185 -10.85 -0.56 43.01
N LEU A 186 -10.24 -0.70 44.19
CA LEU A 186 -9.29 0.27 44.70
C LEU A 186 -8.03 0.29 43.83
N GLU A 187 -7.48 -0.88 43.50
CA GLU A 187 -6.35 -1.00 42.58
C GLU A 187 -6.68 -0.45 41.18
N LYS A 188 -7.86 -0.76 40.63
CA LYS A 188 -8.31 -0.21 39.34
C LYS A 188 -8.35 1.32 39.37
N CYS A 189 -8.94 1.89 40.41
CA CYS A 189 -9.04 3.34 40.58
C CYS A 189 -7.66 3.99 40.77
N ALA A 190 -6.76 3.36 41.53
CA ALA A 190 -5.39 3.83 41.73
C ALA A 190 -4.59 3.84 40.42
N VAL A 191 -4.71 2.78 39.61
CA VAL A 191 -4.07 2.70 38.30
C VAL A 191 -4.67 3.72 37.32
N ALA A 192 -5.99 3.89 37.33
CA ALA A 192 -6.66 4.91 36.52
C ALA A 192 -6.20 6.33 36.89
N TYR A 193 -6.05 6.62 38.20
CA TYR A 193 -5.51 7.87 38.70
C TYR A 193 -4.09 8.16 38.17
N LEU A 194 -3.20 7.15 38.16
CA LEU A 194 -1.86 7.28 37.60
C LEU A 194 -1.88 7.56 36.08
N ILE A 195 -2.71 6.83 35.33
CA ILE A 195 -2.80 6.98 33.86
C ILE A 195 -3.38 8.37 33.50
N LYS A 196 -4.35 8.85 34.28
CA LYS A 196 -4.93 10.19 34.18
C LYS A 196 -3.86 11.27 34.29
N ASN A 197 -3.06 11.18 35.36
CA ASN A 197 -2.07 12.20 35.74
C ASN A 197 -0.66 11.96 35.16
N ARG A 198 -0.51 11.10 34.14
CA ARG A 198 0.79 10.77 33.52
C ARG A 198 1.84 10.32 34.53
N PHE A 199 1.43 9.49 35.49
CA PHE A 199 2.25 8.91 36.57
C PHE A 199 2.71 9.89 37.63
N GLU A 200 2.13 11.09 37.66
CA GLU A 200 2.36 12.06 38.73
C GLU A 200 1.25 11.97 39.76
N ILE A 201 1.61 12.23 41.02
CA ILE A 201 0.66 12.24 42.13
C ILE A 201 0.50 13.69 42.54
N LYS A 202 -0.65 14.25 42.18
CA LYS A 202 -0.96 15.64 42.41
C LYS A 202 -1.67 15.80 43.75
N SER A 203 -1.39 16.93 44.40
CA SER A 203 -1.99 17.28 45.69
C SER A 203 -3.48 17.55 45.58
N ASP A 204 -3.95 18.18 44.48
CA ASP A 204 -5.36 18.46 44.21
C ASP A 204 -5.63 18.59 42.71
N GLU A 205 -6.85 18.28 42.28
CA GLU A 205 -7.30 18.47 40.91
C GLU A 205 -7.71 19.93 40.68
N THR A 206 -6.95 20.64 39.85
CA THR A 206 -7.27 22.04 39.51
C THR A 206 -8.30 22.11 38.38
N GLU A 207 -9.05 23.20 38.29
CA GLU A 207 -10.01 23.43 37.20
C GLU A 207 -9.35 23.33 35.80
N LYS A 208 -8.08 23.76 35.70
CA LYS A 208 -7.28 23.61 34.48
C LYS A 208 -7.01 22.15 34.13
N ASP A 209 -6.85 21.28 35.12
CA ASP A 209 -6.63 19.86 34.92
C ASP A 209 -7.92 19.15 34.48
N ILE A 210 -9.07 19.51 35.07
CA ILE A 210 -10.39 19.02 34.65
C ILE A 210 -10.65 19.39 33.18
N LYS A 211 -10.38 20.64 32.79
CA LYS A 211 -10.56 21.10 31.41
C LYS A 211 -9.66 20.34 30.44
N LYS A 212 -8.36 20.19 30.75
CA LYS A 212 -7.42 19.41 29.92
C LYS A 212 -7.83 17.94 29.79
N LEU A 213 -8.38 17.36 30.85
CA LEU A 213 -8.88 16.00 30.85
C LEU A 213 -10.11 15.87 29.95
N SER A 214 -11.07 16.79 30.07
CA SER A 214 -12.24 16.84 29.22
C SER A 214 -11.87 16.98 27.74
N ASP A 215 -10.95 17.89 27.40
CA ASP A 215 -10.45 18.07 26.04
C ASP A 215 -9.79 16.79 25.51
N ARG A 216 -9.02 16.08 26.35
CA ARG A 216 -8.40 14.79 26.00
C ARG A 216 -9.45 13.70 25.76
N ILE A 217 -10.49 13.61 26.59
CA ILE A 217 -11.59 12.66 26.41
C ILE A 217 -12.36 12.98 25.14
N HIS A 218 -12.70 14.24 24.91
CA HIS A 218 -13.44 14.67 23.72
C HIS A 218 -12.67 14.34 22.44
N SER A 219 -11.37 14.61 22.42
CA SER A 219 -10.49 14.29 21.28
C SER A 219 -10.50 12.79 20.96
N LYS A 220 -10.42 11.93 21.99
CA LYS A 220 -10.49 10.48 21.82
C LYS A 220 -11.86 9.99 21.39
N LYS A 221 -12.95 10.57 21.93
CA LYS A 221 -14.32 10.23 21.51
C LYS A 221 -14.55 10.55 20.03
N LYS A 222 -14.03 11.70 19.57
CA LYS A 222 -14.06 12.05 18.15
C LYS A 222 -13.26 11.05 17.30
N GLU A 223 -12.10 10.62 17.77
CA GLU A 223 -11.30 9.60 17.08
C GLU A 223 -12.00 8.23 17.04
N ILE A 224 -12.68 7.83 18.12
CA ILE A 224 -13.53 6.64 18.19
C ILE A 224 -14.63 6.72 17.13
N GLU A 225 -15.34 7.86 17.05
CA GLU A 225 -16.41 8.06 16.08
C GLU A 225 -15.88 7.96 14.63
N ILE A 226 -14.72 8.55 14.36
CA ILE A 226 -14.05 8.45 13.05
C ILE A 226 -13.70 7.00 12.74
N LEU A 227 -13.12 6.26 13.67
CA LEU A 227 -12.75 4.85 13.46
C LEU A 227 -13.97 3.96 13.27
N GLN A 228 -15.04 4.16 14.05
CA GLN A 228 -16.31 3.45 13.88
C GLN A 228 -16.90 3.69 12.48
N LYS A 229 -16.93 4.95 12.02
CA LYS A 229 -17.33 5.29 10.66
C LYS A 229 -16.43 4.62 9.61
N GLN A 230 -15.11 4.57 9.82
CA GLN A 230 -14.17 3.91 8.90
C GLN A 230 -14.28 2.39 8.85
N LEU A 231 -14.64 1.74 9.97
CA LEU A 231 -14.89 0.30 10.03
C LEU A 231 -16.17 -0.07 9.27
N GLN A 232 -17.21 0.77 9.35
CA GLN A 232 -18.49 0.56 8.67
C GLN A 232 -18.47 0.89 7.16
N SER A 233 -17.70 1.88 6.73
CA SER A 233 -17.89 2.52 5.42
C SER A 233 -17.13 1.90 4.24
N CYS A 234 -16.20 0.96 4.44
CA CYS A 234 -15.24 0.65 3.38
C CYS A 234 -15.12 -0.85 3.16
N LEU A 235 -15.92 -1.46 2.29
CA LEU A 235 -15.47 -2.65 1.56
C LEU A 235 -14.52 -2.21 0.43
N PRO A 236 -13.59 -3.07 -0.02
CA PRO A 236 -12.79 -2.77 -1.20
C PRO A 236 -13.68 -2.55 -2.42
N LYS A 237 -13.83 -1.29 -2.82
CA LYS A 237 -14.55 -0.94 -4.04
C LYS A 237 -13.66 -1.20 -5.25
N GLY A 238 -14.29 -1.62 -6.33
CA GLY A 238 -13.66 -1.71 -7.63
C GLY A 238 -13.23 -0.33 -8.17
N ARG A 239 -12.48 -0.33 -9.27
CA ARG A 239 -12.18 0.91 -10.00
C ARG A 239 -13.33 1.24 -10.95
N PRO A 240 -13.77 2.50 -11.07
CA PRO A 240 -14.77 2.85 -12.07
C PRO A 240 -14.22 2.51 -13.45
N TRP A 241 -14.93 1.67 -14.20
CA TRP A 241 -14.53 1.30 -15.56
C TRP A 241 -15.56 1.83 -16.54
N VAL A 242 -15.10 2.62 -17.51
CA VAL A 242 -15.94 3.33 -18.48
C VAL A 242 -16.84 4.36 -17.77
N GLY A 243 -17.03 5.55 -18.33
CA GLY A 243 -17.84 6.62 -17.71
C GLY A 243 -19.33 6.31 -17.48
N LYS A 244 -19.73 5.03 -17.49
CA LYS A 244 -21.09 4.54 -17.23
C LYS A 244 -21.36 4.34 -15.74
N ASP A 245 -20.41 3.77 -14.98
CA ASP A 245 -20.70 3.35 -13.60
C ASP A 245 -21.15 4.48 -12.66
N ILE A 246 -20.54 5.66 -12.66
CA ILE A 246 -20.98 6.72 -11.73
C ILE A 246 -22.32 7.32 -12.15
N LEU A 247 -22.57 7.47 -13.45
CA LEU A 247 -23.85 8.01 -13.91
C LEU A 247 -24.98 7.01 -13.70
N ASP A 248 -24.72 5.72 -13.92
CA ASP A 248 -25.68 4.65 -13.66
C ASP A 248 -25.86 4.42 -12.15
N GLU A 249 -24.81 4.52 -11.33
CA GLU A 249 -24.85 4.43 -9.86
C GLU A 249 -25.59 5.65 -9.25
N VAL A 250 -25.30 6.87 -9.72
CA VAL A 250 -26.04 8.09 -9.33
C VAL A 250 -27.50 8.06 -9.82
N ALA A 251 -27.77 7.52 -11.00
CA ALA A 251 -29.13 7.37 -11.51
C ALA A 251 -29.93 6.25 -10.82
N SER A 252 -29.24 5.26 -10.22
CA SER A 252 -29.86 4.14 -9.49
C SER A 252 -30.12 4.46 -8.01
N ILE A 253 -29.49 5.51 -7.47
CA ILE A 253 -29.74 5.97 -6.11
C ILE A 253 -31.06 6.76 -6.12
N GLY A 254 -32.05 6.26 -5.37
CA GLY A 254 -33.34 6.93 -5.16
C GLY A 254 -33.21 8.23 -4.36
N VAL A 255 -34.28 8.61 -3.64
CA VAL A 255 -34.21 9.77 -2.72
C VAL A 255 -33.15 9.50 -1.65
N ILE A 256 -32.06 10.27 -1.68
CA ILE A 256 -30.97 10.17 -0.70
C ILE A 256 -31.45 10.83 0.58
N GLU A 257 -31.73 10.03 1.61
CA GLU A 257 -32.15 10.51 2.93
C GLU A 257 -30.97 10.74 3.88
N ASP A 258 -29.81 10.13 3.61
CA ASP A 258 -28.62 10.20 4.46
C ASP A 258 -27.54 11.18 3.92
N GLU A 259 -27.20 12.17 4.75
CA GLU A 259 -26.16 13.16 4.49
C GLU A 259 -24.77 12.51 4.30
N THR A 260 -24.51 11.34 4.89
CA THR A 260 -23.23 10.64 4.73
C THR A 260 -23.07 9.97 3.38
N GLU A 261 -24.17 9.44 2.82
CA GLU A 261 -24.21 8.89 1.46
C GLU A 261 -24.05 10.00 0.44
N TRP A 262 -24.73 11.14 0.63
CA TRP A 262 -24.57 12.32 -0.22
C TRP A 262 -23.13 12.82 -0.25
N ASN A 263 -22.48 12.98 0.91
CA ASN A 263 -21.09 13.41 1.00
C ASN A 263 -20.12 12.44 0.30
N SER A 264 -20.41 11.12 0.36
CA SER A 264 -19.63 10.12 -0.36
C SER A 264 -19.76 10.31 -1.88
N ILE A 265 -20.99 10.49 -2.38
CA ILE A 265 -21.29 10.69 -3.81
C ILE A 265 -20.70 12.01 -4.32
N GLU A 266 -20.93 13.11 -3.59
CA GLU A 266 -20.38 14.42 -3.91
C GLU A 266 -18.85 14.37 -3.96
N SER A 267 -18.20 13.72 -2.98
CA SER A 267 -16.75 13.55 -3.00
C SER A 267 -16.26 12.68 -4.17
N ALA A 268 -17.07 11.75 -4.66
CA ALA A 268 -16.75 10.90 -5.81
C ALA A 268 -16.92 11.65 -7.14
N LEU A 269 -17.88 12.57 -7.22
CA LEU A 269 -18.11 13.45 -8.37
C LEU A 269 -17.09 14.59 -8.45
N LEU A 270 -16.72 15.19 -7.31
CA LEU A 270 -15.77 16.31 -7.24
C LEU A 270 -14.31 15.86 -7.44
N LYS A 271 -13.98 14.60 -7.14
CA LYS A 271 -12.64 14.07 -7.44
C LYS A 271 -12.48 13.96 -8.96
N LYS A 272 -11.45 14.62 -9.51
CA LYS A 272 -11.00 14.42 -10.91
C LYS A 272 -10.69 12.94 -11.09
N GLN A 273 -11.67 12.19 -11.62
CA GLN A 273 -11.53 10.75 -11.69
C GLN A 273 -10.46 10.41 -12.70
N THR A 274 -9.48 9.64 -12.23
CA THR A 274 -8.47 9.06 -13.10
C THR A 274 -9.00 7.70 -13.51
N PHE A 275 -9.59 7.63 -14.71
CA PHE A 275 -10.05 6.39 -15.32
C PHE A 275 -8.83 5.55 -15.73
N MET A 276 -8.24 4.89 -14.75
CA MET A 276 -7.06 4.05 -14.94
C MET A 276 -7.45 2.61 -14.63
N PRO A 277 -7.35 1.69 -15.60
CA PRO A 277 -7.67 0.30 -15.36
C PRO A 277 -6.75 -0.30 -14.30
N HIS A 278 -7.17 -1.42 -13.73
CA HIS A 278 -6.27 -2.21 -12.88
C HIS A 278 -5.05 -2.68 -13.69
N PRO A 279 -3.88 -2.70 -13.05
CA PRO A 279 -2.68 -3.15 -13.74
C PRO A 279 -2.65 -4.66 -13.88
N ILE A 280 -1.93 -5.16 -14.88
CA ILE A 280 -1.63 -6.58 -15.00
C ILE A 280 -0.39 -6.87 -14.13
N LEU A 281 -0.59 -7.63 -13.05
CA LEU A 281 0.46 -8.07 -12.14
C LEU A 281 1.18 -9.28 -12.70
N PHE A 282 2.48 -9.35 -12.46
CA PHE A 282 3.37 -10.47 -12.71
C PHE A 282 4.27 -10.63 -11.47
N GLU A 283 4.25 -11.79 -10.82
CA GLU A 283 4.83 -11.98 -9.47
C GLU A 283 5.83 -13.14 -9.36
N SER A 284 5.94 -13.98 -10.39
CA SER A 284 6.93 -15.06 -10.43
C SER A 284 8.13 -14.68 -11.31
N SER A 285 9.33 -15.11 -10.94
CA SER A 285 10.50 -15.07 -11.83
C SER A 285 10.28 -15.87 -13.12
N ASP A 286 9.37 -16.83 -13.09
CA ASP A 286 8.97 -17.62 -14.25
C ASP A 286 8.07 -16.83 -15.21
N ASP A 287 7.55 -15.67 -14.79
CA ASP A 287 6.67 -14.84 -15.59
C ASP A 287 7.47 -14.03 -16.65
N PHE A 288 8.79 -13.92 -16.52
CA PHE A 288 9.62 -12.98 -17.29
C PHE A 288 10.82 -13.61 -17.99
N ILE A 289 11.18 -13.02 -19.13
CA ILE A 289 12.51 -13.07 -19.73
C ILE A 289 13.06 -11.65 -19.69
N TRP A 290 14.05 -11.42 -18.85
CA TRP A 290 14.86 -10.21 -18.92
C TRP A 290 15.91 -10.41 -20.01
N ALA A 291 16.07 -9.42 -20.89
CA ALA A 291 17.13 -9.47 -21.88
C ALA A 291 17.59 -8.09 -22.35
N GLU A 292 18.73 -8.11 -23.02
CA GLU A 292 19.28 -6.95 -23.71
C GLU A 292 18.47 -6.67 -24.98
N PRO A 293 18.33 -5.39 -25.40
CA PRO A 293 17.55 -5.02 -26.59
C PRO A 293 17.96 -5.79 -27.86
N ALA A 294 19.25 -6.11 -28.00
CA ALA A 294 19.80 -6.86 -29.14
C ALA A 294 19.17 -8.25 -29.31
N ARG A 295 18.65 -8.86 -28.23
CA ARG A 295 17.97 -10.17 -28.29
C ARG A 295 16.63 -10.10 -29.03
N PHE A 296 16.05 -8.91 -29.18
CA PHE A 296 14.71 -8.70 -29.74
C PHE A 296 14.71 -8.07 -31.14
N GLN A 297 15.89 -7.97 -31.80
CA GLN A 297 16.03 -7.49 -33.18
C GLN A 297 15.29 -6.16 -33.47
N ILE A 298 15.43 -5.18 -32.57
CA ILE A 298 14.71 -3.90 -32.69
C ILE A 298 15.57 -2.92 -33.51
N GLU A 299 15.27 -2.79 -34.81
CA GLU A 299 16.02 -1.94 -35.76
C GLU A 299 15.89 -0.44 -35.45
N ASP A 300 14.74 0.01 -34.93
CA ASP A 300 14.45 1.43 -34.64
C ASP A 300 15.26 2.04 -33.49
N LEU A 301 15.78 1.24 -32.55
CA LEU A 301 16.51 1.77 -31.40
C LEU A 301 17.93 2.25 -31.76
N GLN A 302 18.45 1.79 -32.89
CA GLN A 302 19.72 2.26 -33.46
C GLN A 302 19.50 3.53 -34.32
N ALA A 303 18.34 3.68 -34.97
CA ALA A 303 18.01 4.84 -35.79
C ALA A 303 17.75 6.13 -34.96
N GLU A 304 17.22 6.02 -33.74
CA GLU A 304 17.08 7.18 -32.83
C GLU A 304 18.43 7.68 -32.27
N GLU A 305 19.49 6.85 -32.26
CA GLU A 305 20.86 7.30 -31.93
C GLU A 305 21.48 8.14 -33.06
N GLU A 306 21.08 7.90 -34.31
CA GLU A 306 21.57 8.64 -35.48
C GLU A 306 20.76 9.92 -35.76
N ASN A 307 19.43 9.89 -35.62
CA ASN A 307 18.56 11.04 -35.90
C ASN A 307 18.41 12.05 -34.75
N SER A 308 19.04 11.82 -33.59
CA SER A 308 19.26 12.88 -32.57
C SER A 308 20.36 13.89 -32.99
N ARG A 309 20.94 13.73 -34.19
CA ARG A 309 21.95 14.63 -34.76
C ARG A 309 21.39 15.43 -35.92
N ASP A 310 20.25 16.10 -35.76
CA ASP A 310 19.84 17.12 -36.71
C ASP A 310 19.96 18.55 -36.14
N THR A 311 20.93 19.23 -36.75
CA THR A 311 20.87 20.61 -37.27
C THR A 311 20.61 21.75 -36.27
N GLU A 312 21.64 22.14 -35.51
CA GLU A 312 21.94 23.58 -35.23
C GLU A 312 23.31 23.83 -34.55
N ILE A 313 24.24 22.86 -34.57
CA ILE A 313 25.56 22.99 -33.93
C ILE A 313 26.67 22.47 -34.86
N GLU A 314 26.66 22.90 -36.12
CA GLU A 314 27.80 22.72 -37.04
C GLU A 314 28.68 23.98 -37.10
N GLU A 315 28.14 25.17 -36.81
CA GLU A 315 28.96 26.41 -36.78
C GLU A 315 29.69 26.65 -35.45
N LEU A 316 29.26 26.03 -34.34
CA LEU A 316 29.92 26.16 -33.03
C LEU A 316 30.98 25.08 -32.76
N LYS A 317 31.08 24.04 -33.60
CA LYS A 317 32.05 22.94 -33.43
C LYS A 317 33.42 23.19 -34.06
N ALA A 318 33.55 24.18 -34.95
CA ALA A 318 34.84 24.50 -35.56
C ALA A 318 35.85 25.16 -34.59
N LYS A 319 35.42 25.65 -33.41
CA LYS A 319 36.31 26.28 -32.42
C LYS A 319 36.60 25.46 -31.16
N ASN A 320 35.89 24.36 -30.91
CA ASN A 320 36.13 23.49 -29.75
C ASN A 320 36.76 22.13 -30.10
N LEU A 321 37.17 21.95 -31.35
CA LEU A 321 37.79 20.73 -31.88
C LEU A 321 39.26 20.56 -31.43
N GLN A 322 39.53 20.71 -30.14
CA GLN A 322 40.78 20.27 -29.51
C GLN A 322 40.63 19.94 -28.01
N ALA A 323 39.49 20.26 -27.37
CA ALA A 323 39.25 19.95 -25.96
C ALA A 323 38.35 18.72 -25.71
N GLU A 324 37.67 18.18 -26.73
CA GLU A 324 36.75 17.04 -26.57
C GLU A 324 37.30 15.68 -27.06
N LYS A 325 38.57 15.60 -27.47
CA LYS A 325 39.19 14.31 -27.80
C LYS A 325 39.59 13.47 -26.58
N GLU A 326 39.44 13.98 -25.36
CA GLU A 326 39.78 13.24 -24.13
C GLU A 326 38.58 12.97 -23.19
N SER A 327 37.34 13.29 -23.59
CA SER A 327 36.14 13.11 -22.73
C SER A 327 34.96 12.43 -23.44
N SER A 328 35.21 11.50 -24.37
CA SER A 328 34.15 10.60 -24.87
C SER A 328 34.14 9.29 -24.07
N ASN A 329 33.63 9.37 -22.84
CA ASN A 329 33.33 8.18 -22.03
C ASN A 329 31.90 8.26 -21.45
N THR A 330 30.96 8.80 -22.22
CA THR A 330 29.54 8.61 -21.95
C THR A 330 29.17 7.20 -22.42
N GLU A 331 29.21 6.24 -21.48
CA GLU A 331 28.64 4.91 -21.70
C GLU A 331 27.23 5.05 -22.32
N PRO A 332 26.88 4.27 -23.37
CA PRO A 332 25.55 4.29 -23.93
C PRO A 332 24.52 4.01 -22.84
N ARG A 333 23.36 4.69 -22.90
CA ARG A 333 22.27 4.47 -21.95
C ARG A 333 21.94 2.99 -21.94
N LYS A 334 22.25 2.31 -20.83
CA LYS A 334 22.08 0.88 -20.66
C LYS A 334 20.58 0.55 -20.63
N ARG A 335 19.93 0.35 -21.79
CA ARG A 335 18.51 -0.02 -21.88
C ARG A 335 18.31 -1.48 -21.50
N VAL A 336 17.21 -1.79 -20.80
CA VAL A 336 16.81 -3.17 -20.47
C VAL A 336 15.45 -3.43 -21.07
N CYS A 337 15.26 -4.62 -21.62
CA CYS A 337 13.97 -5.08 -22.12
C CYS A 337 13.45 -6.25 -21.26
N VAL A 338 12.14 -6.34 -21.12
CA VAL A 338 11.45 -7.46 -20.50
C VAL A 338 10.43 -8.04 -21.48
N CYS A 339 10.44 -9.35 -21.63
CA CYS A 339 9.39 -10.13 -22.28
C CYS A 339 8.69 -11.00 -21.23
N PHE A 340 7.45 -11.39 -21.54
CA PHE A 340 6.66 -12.21 -20.66
C PHE A 340 6.59 -13.66 -21.20
N LYS A 341 6.87 -14.65 -20.34
CA LYS A 341 6.86 -16.09 -20.69
C LYS A 341 5.45 -16.66 -20.59
N PHE A 342 4.54 -16.31 -21.49
CA PHE A 342 3.19 -16.89 -21.44
C PHE A 342 2.74 -17.40 -22.79
N LYS A 343 2.25 -18.64 -22.85
CA LYS A 343 1.69 -19.24 -24.08
C LYS A 343 0.54 -18.41 -24.68
N SER A 344 -0.17 -17.63 -23.85
CA SER A 344 -1.28 -16.77 -24.28
C SER A 344 -0.83 -15.41 -24.83
N PHE A 345 0.41 -15.00 -24.54
CA PHE A 345 1.07 -13.87 -25.15
C PHE A 345 2.25 -14.45 -25.91
N ASP A 346 2.04 -14.90 -27.16
CA ASP A 346 3.14 -15.28 -28.05
C ASP A 346 4.33 -14.35 -27.78
N GLU A 347 5.56 -14.88 -27.70
CA GLU A 347 6.82 -14.20 -27.27
C GLU A 347 7.16 -12.87 -28.01
N LYS A 348 6.24 -12.39 -28.85
CA LYS A 348 6.18 -11.20 -29.68
C LYS A 348 6.15 -9.87 -28.92
N TYR A 349 5.78 -9.84 -27.64
CA TYR A 349 5.68 -8.58 -26.89
C TYR A 349 6.88 -8.36 -25.96
N ALA A 350 7.80 -7.51 -26.41
CA ALA A 350 8.88 -6.98 -25.61
C ALA A 350 8.56 -5.56 -25.15
N PHE A 351 9.06 -5.19 -23.98
CA PHE A 351 8.84 -3.87 -23.40
C PHE A 351 10.17 -3.28 -22.92
N GLU A 352 10.43 -2.03 -23.29
CA GLU A 352 11.57 -1.30 -22.74
C GLU A 352 11.24 -0.87 -21.32
N VAL A 353 12.15 -1.17 -20.40
CA VAL A 353 12.06 -0.85 -18.98
C VAL A 353 12.63 0.55 -18.78
N ALA A 354 11.78 1.57 -18.64
CA ALA A 354 12.25 2.89 -18.24
C ALA A 354 12.20 3.07 -16.72
N GLY A 355 13.29 3.56 -16.15
CA GLY A 355 13.45 3.87 -14.73
C GLY A 355 14.55 4.92 -14.54
N ASP A 356 14.81 5.30 -13.30
CA ASP A 356 16.00 6.12 -13.02
C ASP A 356 17.28 5.27 -13.20
N TYR A 357 18.43 5.94 -13.24
CA TYR A 357 19.72 5.27 -13.44
C TYR A 357 19.99 4.18 -12.38
N ARG A 358 19.53 4.35 -11.14
CA ARG A 358 19.75 3.40 -10.05
C ARG A 358 18.91 2.13 -10.26
N HIS A 359 17.65 2.29 -10.68
CA HIS A 359 16.76 1.18 -10.97
C HIS A 359 17.25 0.39 -12.18
N ILE A 360 17.64 1.08 -13.26
CA ILE A 360 18.21 0.46 -14.45
C ILE A 360 19.50 -0.30 -14.10
N HIS A 361 20.37 0.30 -13.29
CA HIS A 361 21.60 -0.37 -12.85
C HIS A 361 21.32 -1.63 -12.04
N ALA A 362 20.37 -1.60 -11.09
CA ALA A 362 19.99 -2.77 -10.30
C ALA A 362 19.44 -3.91 -11.17
N VAL A 363 18.60 -3.58 -12.17
CA VAL A 363 18.08 -4.56 -13.13
C VAL A 363 19.21 -5.14 -13.99
N TRP A 364 20.15 -4.31 -14.45
CA TRP A 364 21.33 -4.79 -15.18
C TRP A 364 22.22 -5.70 -14.36
N GLN A 365 22.41 -5.39 -13.07
CA GLN A 365 23.17 -6.24 -12.17
C GLN A 365 22.48 -7.59 -11.99
N ALA A 366 21.17 -7.60 -11.74
CA ALA A 366 20.37 -8.82 -11.66
C ALA A 366 20.48 -9.66 -12.94
N LEU A 367 20.43 -9.02 -14.12
CA LEU A 367 20.59 -9.66 -15.43
C LEU A 367 21.96 -10.33 -15.61
N ARG A 368 23.04 -9.63 -15.25
CA ARG A 368 24.40 -10.17 -15.33
C ARG A 368 24.57 -11.36 -14.39
N GLU A 369 24.00 -11.27 -13.20
CA GLU A 369 24.04 -12.34 -12.22
C GLU A 369 23.19 -13.54 -12.63
N HIS A 370 22.02 -13.33 -13.27
CA HIS A 370 21.21 -14.41 -13.82
C HIS A 370 21.93 -15.17 -14.94
N LYS A 371 22.64 -14.48 -15.84
CA LYS A 371 23.47 -15.12 -16.88
C LYS A 371 24.58 -16.00 -16.28
N LYS A 372 25.13 -15.62 -15.12
CA LYS A 372 26.12 -16.42 -14.39
C LYS A 372 25.49 -17.62 -13.69
N TYR A 373 24.30 -17.44 -13.12
CA TYR A 373 23.52 -18.50 -12.50
C TYR A 373 23.17 -19.61 -13.50
N ASP A 374 22.65 -19.24 -14.67
CA ASP A 374 22.35 -20.19 -15.76
C ASP A 374 23.61 -20.91 -16.30
N GLY A 375 24.78 -20.30 -16.08
CA GLY A 375 26.10 -20.78 -16.52
C GLY A 375 26.80 -21.75 -15.58
N ASN A 376 26.13 -22.23 -14.52
CA ASN A 376 26.60 -23.28 -13.60
C ASN A 376 27.60 -22.82 -12.51
N THR A 377 27.12 -21.99 -11.57
CA THR A 377 27.82 -21.69 -10.30
C THR A 377 26.81 -21.60 -9.15
N ASP A 378 26.97 -22.42 -8.11
CA ASP A 378 26.14 -22.50 -6.87
C ASP A 378 26.16 -21.21 -6.00
N GLU A 379 26.71 -20.11 -6.52
CA GLU A 379 26.74 -18.83 -5.84
C GLU A 379 25.38 -18.14 -6.02
N ASN A 380 24.47 -18.40 -5.08
CA ASN A 380 23.21 -17.67 -4.95
C ASN A 380 23.51 -16.19 -4.65
N THR A 381 23.52 -15.34 -5.67
CA THR A 381 23.67 -13.92 -5.48
C THR A 381 22.32 -13.25 -5.21
N SER A 382 22.29 -12.36 -4.21
CA SER A 382 21.06 -11.68 -3.78
C SER A 382 20.41 -10.82 -4.86
N ALA A 383 21.11 -10.46 -5.94
CA ALA A 383 20.54 -9.61 -6.99
C ALA A 383 19.57 -10.38 -7.92
N VAL A 384 19.66 -11.71 -8.02
CA VAL A 384 18.64 -12.53 -8.73
C VAL A 384 17.26 -12.33 -8.10
N PHE A 385 17.22 -12.00 -6.81
CA PHE A 385 15.98 -11.76 -6.08
C PHE A 385 15.47 -10.32 -6.11
N LEU A 386 16.22 -9.39 -6.71
CA LEU A 386 15.78 -7.99 -6.84
C LEU A 386 14.67 -7.83 -7.88
N VAL A 387 14.57 -8.71 -8.86
CA VAL A 387 13.68 -8.56 -10.01
C VAL A 387 12.75 -9.76 -10.14
N ARG A 388 11.86 -9.93 -9.16
CA ARG A 388 10.92 -11.07 -9.07
C ARG A 388 9.50 -10.75 -9.53
N SER A 389 9.16 -9.47 -9.67
CA SER A 389 7.81 -9.02 -10.01
C SER A 389 7.86 -7.80 -10.92
N ALA A 390 6.84 -7.64 -11.75
CA ALA A 390 6.63 -6.45 -12.57
C ALA A 390 5.14 -6.18 -12.70
N THR A 391 4.82 -4.93 -13.00
CA THR A 391 3.46 -4.44 -13.08
C THR A 391 3.30 -3.64 -14.35
N LEU A 392 2.39 -4.06 -15.23
CA LEU A 392 2.04 -3.28 -16.40
C LEU A 392 1.02 -2.21 -15.99
N ILE A 393 1.46 -0.95 -15.98
CA ILE A 393 0.63 0.22 -15.66
C ILE A 393 0.42 1.08 -16.91
N TRP A 394 -0.79 1.61 -17.08
CA TRP A 394 -1.00 2.70 -18.03
C TRP A 394 -0.50 4.02 -17.43
N ARG A 395 0.02 4.93 -18.26
CA ARG A 395 0.40 6.28 -17.84
C ARG A 395 0.27 7.25 -19.00
N GLU A 396 -0.29 8.43 -18.74
CA GLU A 396 -0.36 9.51 -19.72
C GLU A 396 1.05 10.01 -20.07
N TYR A 397 1.31 10.17 -21.36
CA TYR A 397 2.58 10.71 -21.85
C TYR A 397 2.69 12.19 -21.50
N LYS A 398 3.42 12.51 -20.43
CA LYS A 398 3.83 13.88 -20.16
C LYS A 398 5.01 14.20 -21.07
N LYS A 399 4.75 14.83 -22.22
CA LYS A 399 5.82 15.42 -23.03
C LYS A 399 6.63 16.34 -22.11
N ASN A 400 7.93 16.09 -22.00
CA ASN A 400 8.80 16.78 -21.04
C ASN A 400 8.55 18.30 -21.08
N GLU A 401 8.06 18.88 -19.99
CA GLU A 401 7.91 20.34 -19.83
C GLU A 401 9.26 21.08 -19.86
N ASN A 402 10.38 20.37 -20.01
CA ASN A 402 11.71 20.93 -20.21
C ASN A 402 11.91 21.61 -21.58
N GLU A 403 10.99 21.43 -22.54
CA GLU A 403 10.98 22.21 -23.79
C GLU A 403 10.43 23.64 -23.61
N LYS A 404 9.77 23.95 -22.49
CA LYS A 404 9.20 25.30 -22.22
C LYS A 404 10.08 26.18 -21.31
N ARG A 405 11.32 25.76 -21.02
CA ARG A 405 12.29 26.53 -20.22
C ARG A 405 13.67 26.65 -20.89
N LYS A 406 13.71 26.75 -22.22
CA LYS A 406 14.88 27.24 -22.93
C LYS A 406 14.57 28.59 -23.55
#